data_AF-A0A1N6NWF7-F1
#
_entry.id   AF-A0A1N6NWF7-F1
#
_cell.length_a   1.000
_cell.length_b   1.000
_cell.length_c   1.000
_cell.angle_alpha   90.00
_cell.angle_beta   90.00
_cell.angle_gamma   90.00
#
_symmetry.space_group_name_H-M   'P 1'
#
loop_
_entity.id
_entity.type
_entity.pdbx_description
1 polymer ?
#
loop_
_entity_poly.entity_id
_entity_poly.type
_entity_poly.pdbx_seq_one_letter_code
_entity_poly.pdbx_strand_id
1 'polypeptide(L)'
;MSSRPDLGACRSLRARVIFGAMSAFLDAALVYDPPTRRADLALGADGDLLLDETPVTPMLISLGTDRRAEPDDELPSGIDALNAPSSFVARRGWAGDALDPLGRKIGCRLWLLDRAKQTETTRRFCAFWAEEALAWSQEEIGRPAEVSAEWLRKGLLALRCMIDGSTVERRIQVS
;
A
#
# COMPACT_ATOMS: atom_id res chain seq x y z
N MET A 1 -3.84 23.87 58.08
CA MET A 1 -2.67 24.06 57.20
C MET A 1 -2.39 22.73 56.53
N SER A 2 -2.65 22.68 55.22
CA SER A 2 -2.59 21.49 54.37
C SER A 2 -1.15 21.27 53.92
N SER A 3 -0.60 20.09 54.21
CA SER A 3 0.74 19.69 53.81
C SER A 3 0.64 18.81 52.56
N ARG A 4 1.14 19.34 51.44
CA ARG A 4 1.24 18.66 50.14
C ARG A 4 2.20 17.45 50.23
N PRO A 5 1.94 16.35 49.51
CA PRO A 5 2.92 15.29 49.34
C PRO A 5 3.92 15.61 48.22
N ASP A 6 5.14 15.17 48.49
CA ASP A 6 6.38 15.25 47.73
C ASP A 6 6.30 14.50 46.37
N LEU A 7 6.55 15.22 45.27
CA LEU A 7 6.70 14.69 43.91
C LEU A 7 8.18 14.34 43.69
N GLY A 8 8.60 13.23 44.28
CA GLY A 8 9.99 12.75 44.23
C GLY A 8 10.06 11.24 43.98
N ALA A 9 9.68 10.77 42.80
CA ALA A 9 10.00 9.41 42.36
C ALA A 9 10.03 9.28 40.82
N CYS A 10 11.03 9.89 40.19
CA CYS A 10 11.52 9.43 38.90
C CYS A 10 12.22 8.07 39.12
N ARG A 11 11.46 6.98 39.06
CA ARG A 11 12.02 5.63 38.98
C ARG A 11 11.93 5.18 37.53
N SER A 12 13.11 5.06 36.93
CA SER A 12 13.35 4.61 35.57
C SER A 12 12.60 3.31 35.27
N LEU A 13 11.62 3.40 34.37
CA LEU A 13 11.07 2.23 33.72
C LEU A 13 12.12 1.74 32.72
N ARG A 14 12.95 0.79 33.14
CA ARG A 14 13.78 0.01 32.21
C ARG A 14 12.81 -0.83 31.37
N ALA A 15 12.57 -0.39 30.13
CA ALA A 15 11.89 -1.16 29.11
C ALA A 15 12.59 -2.52 28.99
N ARG A 16 11.93 -3.57 29.47
CA ARG A 16 12.35 -4.96 29.27
C ARG A 16 11.96 -5.29 27.84
N VAL A 17 12.86 -5.06 26.90
CA VAL A 17 12.73 -5.53 25.51
C VAL A 17 12.77 -7.05 25.57
N ILE A 18 11.58 -7.67 25.51
CA ILE A 18 11.47 -9.09 25.22
C ILE A 18 11.58 -9.20 23.69
N PHE A 19 12.78 -9.53 23.23
CA PHE A 19 13.09 -9.86 21.85
C PHE A 19 12.34 -11.13 21.43
N GLY A 20 11.20 -10.95 20.76
CA GLY A 20 10.73 -11.84 19.71
C GLY A 20 10.59 -10.97 18.46
N ALA A 21 11.21 -11.36 17.34
CA ALA A 21 11.23 -10.57 16.12
C ALA A 21 9.82 -10.48 15.49
N MET A 22 9.00 -9.55 15.98
CA MET A 22 7.90 -8.96 15.23
C MET A 22 8.43 -7.65 14.67
N SER A 23 8.43 -7.50 13.35
CA SER A 23 8.71 -6.20 12.74
C SER A 23 7.67 -5.22 13.24
N ALA A 24 8.11 -4.23 14.03
CA ALA A 24 7.24 -3.18 14.53
C ALA A 24 7.04 -2.18 13.39
N PHE A 25 5.90 -2.27 12.70
CA PHE A 25 5.45 -1.16 11.88
C PHE A 25 5.23 0.04 12.79
N LEU A 26 5.60 1.21 12.29
CA LEU A 26 5.32 2.47 12.95
C LEU A 26 5.25 3.54 11.87
N ASP A 27 4.07 3.72 11.31
CA ASP A 27 3.77 4.70 10.27
C ASP A 27 2.76 5.73 10.76
N ALA A 28 2.63 6.84 10.04
CA ALA A 28 1.50 7.73 10.22
C ALA A 28 0.24 7.06 9.63
N ALA A 29 -0.81 6.91 10.43
CA ALA A 29 -2.01 6.20 10.04
C ALA A 29 -2.73 6.89 8.88
N LEU A 30 -2.92 6.15 7.78
CA LEU A 30 -3.78 6.56 6.69
C LEU A 30 -5.23 6.15 6.97
N VAL A 31 -6.08 7.12 7.31
CA VAL A 31 -7.52 6.91 7.43
C VAL A 31 -8.10 6.74 6.03
N TYR A 32 -8.37 5.50 5.66
CA TYR A 32 -8.83 5.14 4.32
C TYR A 32 -10.36 5.05 4.23
N ASP A 33 -10.93 5.69 3.21
CA ASP A 33 -12.34 5.59 2.82
C ASP A 33 -12.46 4.73 1.53
N PRO A 34 -12.80 3.44 1.62
CA PRO A 34 -12.83 2.54 0.47
C PRO A 34 -13.82 2.96 -0.65
N PRO A 35 -15.04 3.41 -0.35
CA PRO A 35 -15.95 3.97 -1.35
C PRO A 35 -15.37 5.08 -2.23
N THR A 36 -14.67 6.06 -1.65
CA THR A 36 -14.13 7.22 -2.40
C THR A 36 -12.66 7.04 -2.80
N ARG A 37 -12.00 6.00 -2.28
CA ARG A 37 -10.56 5.72 -2.42
C ARG A 37 -9.69 6.89 -1.94
N ARG A 38 -10.13 7.61 -0.92
CA ARG A 38 -9.37 8.69 -0.28
C ARG A 38 -8.65 8.16 0.95
N ALA A 39 -7.45 8.68 1.17
CA ALA A 39 -6.67 8.45 2.36
C ALA A 39 -6.29 9.81 2.93
N ASP A 40 -6.56 10.03 4.20
CA ASP A 40 -6.22 11.26 4.92
C ASP A 40 -5.39 10.92 6.16
N LEU A 41 -4.55 11.87 6.56
CA LEU A 41 -3.91 11.86 7.87
C LEU A 41 -4.87 12.47 8.89
N ALA A 42 -4.88 11.92 10.10
CA ALA A 42 -5.72 12.43 11.19
C ALA A 42 -4.88 12.69 12.44
N LEU A 43 -5.38 13.59 13.29
CA LEU A 43 -4.78 13.91 14.58
C LEU A 43 -5.48 13.14 15.71
N GLY A 44 -4.71 12.73 16.71
CA GLY A 44 -5.17 12.20 17.98
C GLY A 44 -5.73 13.28 18.89
N ALA A 45 -6.25 12.86 20.05
CA ALA A 45 -6.83 13.77 21.05
C ALA A 45 -5.78 14.70 21.70
N ASP A 46 -4.52 14.30 21.67
CA ASP A 46 -3.33 15.05 22.10
C ASP A 46 -2.81 16.03 21.04
N GLY A 47 -3.32 15.95 19.80
CA GLY A 47 -2.92 16.81 18.69
C GLY A 47 -1.77 16.26 17.84
N ASP A 48 -1.27 15.07 18.14
CA ASP A 48 -0.25 14.38 17.34
C ASP A 48 -0.88 13.61 16.17
N LEU A 49 -0.09 13.23 15.17
CA LEU A 49 -0.58 12.35 14.10
C LEU A 49 -0.96 10.99 14.68
N LEU A 50 -2.08 10.44 14.24
CA LEU A 50 -2.41 9.04 14.51
C LEU A 50 -1.31 8.14 13.94
N LEU A 51 -0.94 7.13 14.73
CA LEU A 51 0.08 6.15 14.36
C LEU A 51 -0.57 4.81 14.01
N ASP A 52 0.01 4.13 13.03
CA ASP A 52 -0.34 2.79 12.61
C ASP A 52 0.82 1.86 12.92
N GLU A 53 0.58 0.90 13.83
CA GLU A 53 1.54 -0.13 14.22
C GLU A 53 1.38 -1.43 13.42
N THR A 54 0.60 -1.37 12.33
CA THR A 54 0.26 -2.51 11.46
C THR A 54 0.82 -2.29 10.05
N PRO A 55 0.90 -3.32 9.19
CA PRO A 55 1.30 -3.16 7.80
C PRO A 55 0.25 -2.46 6.92
N VAL A 56 -0.88 -2.00 7.46
CA VAL A 56 -1.98 -1.42 6.66
C VAL A 56 -1.53 -0.20 5.87
N THR A 57 -0.83 0.76 6.50
CA THR A 57 -0.36 1.96 5.80
C THR A 57 0.54 1.65 4.60
N PRO A 58 1.61 0.85 4.71
CA PRO A 58 2.41 0.48 3.54
C PRO A 58 1.63 -0.36 2.53
N MET A 59 0.69 -1.22 2.96
CA MET A 59 -0.22 -1.92 2.02
C MET A 59 -1.07 -0.94 1.19
N LEU A 60 -1.64 0.08 1.83
CA LEU A 60 -2.45 1.10 1.16
C LEU A 60 -1.61 1.91 0.17
N ILE A 61 -0.37 2.27 0.53
CA ILE A 61 0.54 2.97 -0.37
C ILE A 61 0.91 2.08 -1.56
N SER A 62 1.33 0.83 -1.31
CA SER A 62 1.68 -0.14 -2.34
C SER A 62 0.53 -0.38 -3.33
N LEU A 63 -0.70 -0.56 -2.85
CA LEU A 63 -1.84 -0.88 -3.71
C LEU A 63 -2.52 0.36 -4.29
N GLY A 64 -2.35 1.52 -3.67
CA GLY A 64 -3.05 2.77 -3.99
C GLY A 64 -2.28 3.73 -4.90
N THR A 65 -0.96 3.56 -5.02
CA THR A 65 -0.10 4.39 -5.88
C THR A 65 0.26 3.66 -7.18
N ASP A 66 0.53 4.44 -8.23
CA ASP A 66 0.87 3.89 -9.54
C ASP A 66 2.34 3.49 -9.58
N ARG A 67 2.62 2.21 -9.85
CA ARG A 67 3.96 1.71 -10.23
C ARG A 67 4.21 1.97 -11.69
N ARG A 68 5.49 2.16 -12.03
CA ARG A 68 5.93 2.21 -13.43
C ARG A 68 5.69 0.89 -14.15
N ALA A 69 5.00 0.98 -15.28
CA ALA A 69 4.79 -0.13 -16.20
C ALA A 69 6.12 -0.57 -16.84
N GLU A 70 6.31 -1.88 -16.96
CA GLU A 70 7.47 -2.52 -17.60
C GLU A 70 7.46 -2.33 -19.12
N PRO A 71 8.61 -2.37 -19.81
CA PRO A 71 8.69 -2.07 -21.25
C PRO A 71 7.68 -2.82 -22.12
N ASP A 72 7.34 -4.06 -21.77
CA ASP A 72 6.43 -4.93 -22.52
C ASP A 72 4.96 -4.81 -22.07
N ASP A 73 4.66 -4.04 -21.02
CA ASP A 73 3.29 -3.81 -20.59
C ASP A 73 2.52 -2.97 -21.62
N GLU A 74 1.32 -3.44 -21.98
CA GLU A 74 0.37 -2.71 -22.82
C GLU A 74 -0.24 -1.54 -22.03
N LEU A 75 -0.26 -0.34 -22.64
CA LEU A 75 -0.76 0.87 -21.99
C LEU A 75 -2.25 1.11 -22.32
N PRO A 76 -3.11 1.45 -21.34
CA PRO A 76 -4.56 1.56 -21.53
C PRO A 76 -5.02 2.54 -22.62
N SER A 77 -4.25 3.60 -22.87
CA SER A 77 -4.58 4.65 -23.84
C SER A 77 -4.10 4.36 -25.25
N GLY A 78 -3.33 3.28 -25.47
CA GLY A 78 -2.60 3.06 -26.73
C GLY A 78 -1.54 4.15 -27.01
N ILE A 79 -1.28 5.03 -26.03
CA ILE A 79 -0.26 6.05 -26.10
C ILE A 79 1.04 5.43 -25.59
N ASP A 80 2.02 5.27 -26.48
CA ASP A 80 3.36 4.76 -26.21
C ASP A 80 4.40 5.91 -26.23
N ALA A 81 5.67 5.55 -26.06
CA ALA A 81 6.75 6.54 -26.09
C ALA A 81 6.94 7.23 -27.46
N LEU A 82 6.43 6.63 -28.54
CA LEU A 82 6.56 7.15 -29.91
C LEU A 82 5.45 8.16 -30.25
N ASN A 83 4.27 8.03 -29.63
CA ASN A 83 3.11 8.88 -29.90
C ASN A 83 2.65 9.74 -28.68
N ALA A 84 3.37 9.67 -27.55
CA ALA A 84 3.07 10.48 -26.37
C ALA A 84 3.30 11.97 -26.62
N PRO A 85 2.35 12.85 -26.26
CA PRO A 85 2.61 14.27 -26.12
C PRO A 85 3.80 14.49 -25.17
N SER A 86 4.63 15.51 -25.40
CA SER A 86 5.75 15.83 -24.51
C SER A 86 5.33 16.17 -23.07
N SER A 87 4.06 16.53 -22.86
CA SER A 87 3.44 16.77 -21.56
C SER A 87 2.84 15.52 -20.91
N PHE A 88 2.81 14.37 -21.61
CA PHE A 88 2.16 13.15 -21.14
C PHE A 88 3.18 12.11 -20.71
N VAL A 89 3.10 11.70 -19.45
CA VAL A 89 3.89 10.58 -18.96
C VAL A 89 3.09 9.29 -19.23
N ALA A 90 3.37 8.65 -20.36
CA ALA A 90 2.69 7.42 -20.79
C ALA A 90 2.82 6.28 -19.77
N ARG A 91 3.97 6.19 -19.10
CA ARG A 91 4.25 5.23 -18.02
C ARG A 91 4.25 5.96 -16.69
N ARG A 92 3.12 5.95 -16.00
CA ARG A 92 2.94 6.52 -14.65
C ARG A 92 3.94 5.94 -13.66
N GLY A 93 4.14 6.56 -12.50
CA GLY A 93 5.12 6.09 -11.52
C GLY A 93 5.44 7.15 -10.47
N TRP A 94 6.27 6.79 -9.49
CA TRP A 94 6.80 7.72 -8.50
C TRP A 94 8.19 8.21 -8.90
N ALA A 95 8.43 9.52 -8.82
CA ALA A 95 9.73 10.09 -9.14
C ALA A 95 10.85 9.59 -8.19
N GLY A 96 10.51 9.22 -6.95
CA GLY A 96 11.46 8.71 -5.97
C GLY A 96 12.06 7.35 -6.33
N ASP A 97 11.39 6.55 -7.18
CA ASP A 97 11.93 5.28 -7.66
C ASP A 97 13.27 5.46 -8.42
N ALA A 98 13.48 6.62 -9.04
CA ALA A 98 14.73 6.92 -9.75
C ALA A 98 15.92 7.18 -8.80
N LEU A 99 15.65 7.39 -7.51
CA LEU A 99 16.63 7.68 -6.48
C LEU A 99 16.89 6.47 -5.55
N ASP A 100 16.15 5.37 -5.70
CA ASP A 100 16.39 4.16 -4.91
C ASP A 100 17.56 3.35 -5.52
N PRO A 101 18.69 3.20 -4.78
CA PRO A 101 19.89 2.55 -5.31
C PRO A 101 19.74 1.03 -5.47
N LEU A 102 18.72 0.43 -4.86
CA LEU A 102 18.40 -0.99 -4.98
C LEU A 102 17.42 -1.24 -6.14
N GLY A 103 16.99 -0.19 -6.83
CA GLY A 103 16.04 -0.29 -7.94
C GLY A 103 14.64 -0.69 -7.50
N ARG A 104 14.31 -0.53 -6.21
CA ARG A 104 12.97 -0.81 -5.70
C ARG A 104 12.00 0.20 -6.29
N LYS A 105 10.83 -0.28 -6.70
CA LYS A 105 9.74 0.56 -7.19
C LYS A 105 8.57 0.47 -6.22
N ILE A 106 7.96 1.59 -5.88
CA ILE A 106 6.73 1.62 -5.09
C ILE A 106 5.50 1.48 -5.98
N GLY A 107 4.37 1.16 -5.35
CA GLY A 107 3.06 1.16 -6.01
C GLY A 107 2.75 -0.14 -6.74
N CYS A 108 1.64 -0.10 -7.47
CA CYS A 108 1.09 -1.24 -8.19
C CYS A 108 0.69 -0.87 -9.63
N ARG A 109 0.70 -1.87 -10.53
CA ARG A 109 0.34 -1.71 -11.95
C ARG A 109 -1.15 -1.90 -12.24
N LEU A 110 -2.02 -1.92 -11.22
CA LEU A 110 -3.47 -2.08 -11.39
C LEU A 110 -4.11 -1.03 -12.30
N TRP A 111 -3.49 0.15 -12.46
CA TRP A 111 -3.96 1.17 -13.39
C TRP A 111 -3.91 0.73 -14.87
N LEU A 112 -3.08 -0.28 -15.20
CA LEU A 112 -3.06 -0.90 -16.52
C LEU A 112 -4.34 -1.72 -16.82
N LEU A 113 -5.12 -2.05 -15.79
CA LEU A 113 -6.42 -2.70 -15.96
C LEU A 113 -7.53 -1.74 -16.36
N ASP A 114 -7.24 -0.43 -16.48
CA ASP A 114 -8.23 0.52 -16.95
C ASP A 114 -8.76 0.07 -18.32
N ARG A 115 -10.07 -0.14 -18.39
CA ARG A 115 -10.80 -0.64 -19.57
C ARG A 115 -10.40 -2.03 -20.06
N ALA A 116 -9.59 -2.79 -19.32
CA ALA A 116 -9.27 -4.17 -19.67
C ALA A 116 -10.54 -5.03 -19.80
N LYS A 117 -10.53 -6.06 -20.65
CA LYS A 117 -11.69 -6.94 -20.81
C LYS A 117 -11.85 -7.89 -19.62
N GLN A 118 -13.07 -8.23 -19.25
CA GLN A 118 -13.32 -9.30 -18.27
C GLN A 118 -12.84 -10.67 -18.80
N THR A 119 -11.60 -11.04 -18.47
CA THR A 119 -10.97 -12.31 -18.85
C THR A 119 -10.23 -12.93 -17.68
N GLU A 120 -9.99 -14.24 -17.74
CA GLU A 120 -9.18 -14.93 -16.73
C GLU A 120 -7.74 -14.38 -16.67
N THR A 121 -7.18 -13.97 -17.81
CA THR A 121 -5.88 -13.30 -17.90
C THR A 121 -5.87 -11.98 -17.11
N THR A 122 -6.89 -11.14 -17.27
CA THR A 122 -7.05 -9.90 -16.51
C THR A 122 -7.13 -10.13 -15.00
N ARG A 123 -7.87 -11.16 -14.57
CA ARG A 123 -7.96 -11.56 -13.16
C ARG A 123 -6.58 -11.97 -12.61
N ARG A 124 -5.81 -12.75 -13.38
CA ARG A 124 -4.46 -13.19 -13.00
C ARG A 124 -3.47 -12.04 -12.95
N PHE A 125 -3.50 -11.11 -13.91
CA PHE A 125 -2.66 -9.91 -13.87
C PHE A 125 -2.97 -9.03 -12.65
N CYS A 126 -4.24 -8.91 -12.26
CA CYS A 126 -4.60 -8.21 -11.03
C CYS A 126 -3.94 -8.80 -9.78
N ALA A 127 -3.98 -10.14 -9.63
CA ALA A 127 -3.32 -10.80 -8.50
C ALA A 127 -1.80 -10.67 -8.59
N PHE A 128 -1.22 -10.94 -9.76
CA PHE A 128 0.22 -10.87 -10.02
C PHE A 128 0.82 -9.49 -9.69
N TRP A 129 0.19 -8.40 -10.15
CA TRP A 129 0.70 -7.06 -9.85
C TRP A 129 0.53 -6.66 -8.39
N ALA A 130 -0.50 -7.18 -7.71
CA ALA A 130 -0.68 -6.97 -6.27
C ALA A 130 0.35 -7.76 -5.44
N GLU A 131 0.67 -8.99 -5.84
CA GLU A 131 1.76 -9.78 -5.25
C GLU A 131 3.11 -9.07 -5.42
N GLU A 132 3.40 -8.53 -6.61
CA GLU A 132 4.61 -7.73 -6.85
C GLU A 132 4.67 -6.49 -5.95
N ALA A 133 3.58 -5.74 -5.85
CA ALA A 133 3.52 -4.51 -5.05
C ALA A 133 3.69 -4.77 -3.54
N LEU A 134 3.42 -5.99 -3.09
CA LEU A 134 3.49 -6.43 -1.70
C LEU A 134 4.65 -7.40 -1.44
N ALA A 135 5.55 -7.61 -2.39
CA ALA A 135 6.68 -8.53 -2.27
C ALA A 135 7.62 -8.17 -1.10
N TRP A 136 7.65 -6.88 -0.71
CA TRP A 136 8.38 -6.38 0.46
C TRP A 136 8.00 -7.11 1.75
N SER A 137 6.78 -7.65 1.86
CA SER A 137 6.30 -8.37 3.05
C SER A 137 7.18 -9.56 3.42
N GLN A 138 7.73 -10.27 2.43
CA GLN A 138 8.61 -11.39 2.68
C GLN A 138 9.92 -10.95 3.34
N GLU A 139 10.45 -9.81 2.94
CA GLU A 139 11.72 -9.27 3.46
C GLU A 139 11.51 -8.61 4.83
N GLU A 140 10.46 -7.81 4.97
CA GLU A 140 10.20 -7.02 6.17
C GLU A 140 9.50 -7.83 7.27
N ILE A 141 8.67 -8.82 6.95
CA ILE A 141 7.83 -9.56 7.92
C ILE A 141 8.20 -11.05 7.94
N GLY A 142 8.96 -11.54 6.96
CA GLY A 142 9.34 -12.95 6.86
C GLY A 142 8.24 -13.84 6.28
N ARG A 143 7.12 -13.27 5.80
CA ARG A 143 6.01 -14.00 5.17
C ARG A 143 5.51 -13.24 3.94
N PRO A 144 5.15 -13.94 2.85
CA PRO A 144 4.60 -13.28 1.68
C PRO A 144 3.16 -12.85 1.93
N ALA A 145 2.70 -11.82 1.23
CA ALA A 145 1.31 -11.41 1.23
C ALA A 145 0.41 -12.49 0.64
N GLU A 146 -0.75 -12.71 1.27
CA GLU A 146 -1.81 -13.55 0.71
C GLU A 146 -2.70 -12.69 -0.19
N VAL A 147 -2.73 -13.01 -1.49
CA VAL A 147 -3.44 -12.23 -2.51
C VAL A 147 -4.50 -13.09 -3.20
N SER A 148 -5.69 -12.53 -3.37
CA SER A 148 -6.78 -13.17 -4.12
C SER A 148 -7.52 -12.14 -4.98
N ALA A 149 -7.86 -12.55 -6.20
CA ALA A 149 -8.62 -11.74 -7.15
C ALA A 149 -9.81 -12.53 -7.68
N GLU A 150 -11.02 -12.02 -7.50
CA GLU A 150 -12.27 -12.72 -7.82
C GLU A 150 -13.29 -11.81 -8.51
N TRP A 151 -14.01 -12.36 -9.49
CA TRP A 151 -15.10 -11.63 -10.16
C TRP A 151 -16.32 -11.58 -9.25
N LEU A 152 -16.68 -10.38 -8.77
CA LEU A 152 -17.89 -10.20 -7.96
C LEU A 152 -19.15 -10.21 -8.82
N ARG A 153 -19.06 -9.57 -9.99
CA ARG A 153 -20.10 -9.49 -11.01
C ARG A 153 -19.47 -9.04 -12.33
N LYS A 154 -20.28 -8.99 -13.39
CA LYS A 154 -19.83 -8.50 -14.69
C LYS A 154 -19.18 -7.12 -14.56
N GLY A 155 -17.95 -6.98 -15.07
CA GLY A 155 -17.18 -5.74 -15.07
C GLY A 155 -16.61 -5.31 -13.71
N LEU A 156 -16.74 -6.10 -12.65
CA LEU A 156 -16.23 -5.75 -11.32
C LEU A 156 -15.41 -6.88 -10.69
N LEU A 157 -14.13 -6.60 -10.49
CA LEU A 157 -13.17 -7.47 -9.83
C LEU A 157 -12.97 -7.03 -8.37
N ALA A 158 -12.97 -7.99 -7.45
CA ALA A 158 -12.48 -7.80 -6.08
C ALA A 158 -11.03 -8.27 -6.00
N LEU A 159 -10.20 -7.45 -5.35
CA LEU A 159 -8.85 -7.79 -4.92
C LEU A 159 -8.84 -7.76 -3.39
N ARG A 160 -8.39 -8.84 -2.77
CA ARG A 160 -8.17 -8.93 -1.32
C ARG A 160 -6.72 -9.31 -1.07
N CYS A 161 -6.03 -8.48 -0.30
CA CYS A 161 -4.65 -8.71 0.12
C CYS A 161 -4.58 -8.76 1.64
N MET A 162 -3.82 -9.72 2.19
CA MET A 162 -3.65 -9.90 3.63
C MET A 162 -2.18 -10.08 4.00
N ILE A 163 -1.76 -9.38 5.05
CA ILE A 163 -0.42 -9.43 5.62
C ILE A 163 -0.55 -9.38 7.13
N ASP A 164 0.02 -10.35 7.84
CA ASP A 164 0.04 -10.41 9.32
C ASP A 164 -1.33 -10.13 9.97
N GLY A 165 -2.39 -10.74 9.43
CA GLY A 165 -3.78 -10.56 9.88
C GLY A 165 -4.47 -9.26 9.44
N SER A 166 -3.72 -8.28 8.91
CA SER A 166 -4.26 -7.04 8.35
C SER A 166 -4.75 -7.27 6.92
N THR A 167 -5.91 -6.72 6.56
CA THR A 167 -6.54 -6.92 5.25
C THR A 167 -6.80 -5.58 4.56
N VAL A 168 -6.46 -5.49 3.27
CA VAL A 168 -6.86 -4.39 2.37
C VAL A 168 -7.63 -4.96 1.20
N GLU A 169 -8.80 -4.37 0.92
CA GLU A 169 -9.67 -4.77 -0.18
C GLU A 169 -9.81 -3.64 -1.21
N ARG A 170 -9.85 -4.01 -2.49
CA ARG A 170 -10.11 -3.07 -3.59
C ARG A 170 -11.15 -3.62 -4.56
N ARG A 171 -11.93 -2.69 -5.11
CA ARG A 171 -12.87 -2.93 -6.21
C ARG A 171 -12.33 -2.29 -7.48
N ILE A 172 -12.19 -3.09 -8.53
CA ILE A 172 -11.59 -2.66 -9.80
C ILE A 172 -12.64 -2.83 -10.90
N GLN A 173 -12.94 -1.74 -11.61
CA GLN A 173 -13.84 -1.76 -12.76
C GLN A 173 -13.06 -2.18 -14.01
N VAL A 174 -13.66 -3.07 -14.80
CA VAL A 174 -13.14 -3.55 -16.09
C VAL A 174 -14.29 -3.55 -17.11
N SER A 175 -13.96 -3.59 -18.41
CA SER A 175 -14.91 -3.58 -19.53
C SER A 175 -15.52 -4.96 -19.84
#